data_AF-A0A9D4U6X7-F1
#
_entry.id   AF-A0A9D4U6X7-F1
#
_cell.length_a   1.000
_cell.length_b   1.000
_cell.length_c   1.000
_cell.angle_alpha   90.00
_cell.angle_beta   90.00
_cell.angle_gamma   90.00
#
_symmetry.space_group_name_H-M   'P 1'
#
loop_
_entity.id
_entity.type
_entity.pdbx_description
1 polymer ?
#
loop_
_entity_poly.entity_id
_entity_poly.type
_entity_poly.pdbx_seq_one_letter_code
_entity_poly.pdbx_strand_id
1 'polypeptide(L)'
;MGVGDQGHMFGYATDETDKELKPLGHVLATKLGVMLIEEHVIKSMIPEKYLDENTIFHLNPFGRFVIGGPQGDVGLAGRKIIIDTYGGWGAPRGGVFLSKDPTKVDI
;
A
#
# COMPACT_ATOMS: atom_id res chain seq x y z
N MET A 1 -28.46 -17.95 5.60
CA MET A 1 -28.38 -16.69 4.82
C MET A 1 -27.45 -16.94 3.64
N GLY A 2 -27.83 -16.55 2.43
CA GLY A 2 -26.99 -16.70 1.22
C GLY A 2 -26.05 -15.51 1.03
N VAL A 3 -24.98 -15.69 0.26
CA VAL A 3 -24.03 -14.61 -0.05
C VAL A 3 -24.69 -13.59 -0.98
N GLY A 4 -24.48 -12.30 -0.71
CA GLY A 4 -25.12 -11.20 -1.44
C GLY A 4 -24.57 -10.90 -2.84
N ASP A 5 -23.39 -11.46 -3.19
CA ASP A 5 -22.76 -11.33 -4.51
C ASP A 5 -21.83 -12.54 -4.79
N GLN A 6 -21.49 -12.80 -6.06
CA GLN A 6 -20.54 -13.85 -6.43
C GLN A 6 -19.11 -13.30 -6.44
N GLY A 7 -18.17 -14.01 -5.79
CA GLY A 7 -16.82 -13.51 -5.60
C GLY A 7 -15.77 -14.54 -5.23
N HIS A 8 -14.49 -14.21 -5.43
CA HIS A 8 -13.33 -15.00 -5.02
C HIS A 8 -12.34 -14.08 -4.30
N MET A 9 -12.04 -14.37 -3.03
CA MET A 9 -11.05 -13.62 -2.26
C MET A 9 -9.72 -14.36 -2.20
N PHE A 10 -8.63 -13.60 -2.15
CA PHE A 10 -7.28 -14.15 -1.99
C PHE A 10 -6.65 -13.59 -0.72
N GLY A 11 -6.14 -14.50 0.11
CA GLY A 11 -5.22 -14.18 1.20
C GLY A 11 -3.79 -14.45 0.77
N TYR A 12 -2.86 -13.57 1.15
CA TYR A 12 -1.43 -13.77 0.95
C TYR A 12 -0.68 -13.50 2.25
N ALA A 13 0.32 -14.33 2.53
CA ALA A 13 1.24 -14.17 3.66
C ALA A 13 2.62 -14.69 3.23
N THR A 14 3.67 -14.05 3.74
CA THR A 14 5.08 -14.41 3.48
C THR A 14 5.90 -14.14 4.75
N ASP A 15 6.92 -14.95 5.00
CA ASP A 15 7.79 -14.85 6.18
C ASP A 15 8.93 -13.83 6.01
N GLU A 16 8.96 -13.09 4.89
CA GLU A 16 9.92 -11.99 4.66
C GLU A 16 9.93 -10.91 5.76
N THR A 17 8.82 -10.77 6.50
CA THR A 17 8.73 -9.85 7.64
C THR A 17 8.24 -10.57 8.88
N ASP A 18 9.10 -10.61 9.90
CA ASP A 18 8.87 -11.40 11.13
C ASP A 18 7.59 -11.02 11.90
N LYS A 19 7.23 -9.73 11.89
CA LYS A 19 6.10 -9.20 12.69
C LYS A 19 4.78 -9.15 11.94
N GLU A 20 4.83 -8.95 10.63
CA GLU A 20 3.65 -8.59 9.83
C GLU A 20 3.22 -9.70 8.87
N LEU A 21 4.09 -10.70 8.62
CA LEU A 21 3.87 -11.78 7.65
C LEU A 21 3.45 -11.27 6.27
N LYS A 22 4.04 -10.14 5.86
CA LYS A 22 3.74 -9.41 4.62
C LYS A 22 4.99 -9.25 3.74
N PRO A 23 4.83 -9.01 2.42
CA PRO A 23 5.95 -8.75 1.53
C PRO A 23 6.75 -7.53 1.99
N LEU A 24 8.08 -7.66 2.03
CA LEU A 24 8.95 -6.60 2.55
C LEU A 24 8.78 -5.28 1.78
N GLY A 25 8.68 -5.35 0.45
CA GLY A 25 8.50 -4.16 -0.39
C GLY A 25 7.20 -3.41 -0.09
N HIS A 26 6.10 -4.13 0.16
CA HIS A 26 4.82 -3.52 0.52
C HIS A 26 4.88 -2.87 1.91
N VAL A 27 5.51 -3.54 2.88
CA VAL A 27 5.69 -3.01 4.24
C VAL A 27 6.53 -1.74 4.26
N LEU A 28 7.67 -1.73 3.56
CA LEU A 28 8.55 -0.55 3.50
C LEU A 28 7.86 0.64 2.83
N ALA A 29 7.20 0.41 1.68
CA ALA A 29 6.48 1.48 0.98
C ALA A 29 5.35 2.08 1.84
N THR A 30 4.61 1.23 2.55
CA THR A 30 3.51 1.66 3.43
C THR A 30 4.03 2.46 4.62
N LYS A 31 5.10 1.99 5.27
CA LYS A 31 5.74 2.69 6.40
C LYS A 31 6.28 4.06 6.00
N LEU A 32 6.96 4.14 4.86
CA LEU A 32 7.43 5.42 4.32
C LEU A 32 6.27 6.39 4.05
N GLY A 33 5.16 5.91 3.50
CA GLY A 33 3.96 6.73 3.25
C GLY A 33 3.37 7.33 4.53
N VAL A 34 3.25 6.55 5.59
CA VAL A 34 2.75 7.02 6.90
C VAL A 34 3.71 8.04 7.51
N MET A 35 5.01 7.77 7.44
CA MET A 35 6.05 8.58 8.09
C MET A 35 6.46 9.82 7.30
N LEU A 36 6.13 9.96 6.00
CA LEU A 36 6.30 11.23 5.26
C LEU A 36 5.49 12.39 5.86
N ILE A 37 4.59 12.10 6.80
CA ILE A 37 3.86 13.07 7.61
C ILE A 37 4.74 13.59 8.78
N GLU A 38 5.85 12.91 9.11
CA GLU A 38 6.77 13.20 10.21
C GLU A 38 8.20 13.51 9.68
N GLU A 39 8.95 14.43 10.30
CA GLU A 39 10.27 14.85 9.77
C GLU A 39 11.36 13.76 9.98
N HIS A 40 12.12 13.43 8.92
CA HIS A 40 13.25 12.46 8.85
C HIS A 40 12.89 10.97 8.66
N VAL A 41 12.56 10.61 7.41
CA VAL A 41 11.76 9.40 7.11
C VAL A 41 12.57 8.18 6.67
N ILE A 42 13.59 8.37 5.84
CA ILE A 42 14.18 7.26 5.06
C ILE A 42 15.09 6.39 5.94
N LYS A 43 16.06 7.00 6.63
CA LYS A 43 17.05 6.28 7.45
C LYS A 43 16.46 5.69 8.74
N SER A 44 15.35 6.23 9.23
CA SER A 44 14.67 5.76 10.44
C SER A 44 13.79 4.54 10.17
N MET A 45 13.32 4.34 8.94
CA MET A 45 12.34 3.30 8.58
C MET A 45 12.91 2.12 7.81
N ILE A 46 13.94 2.34 6.99
CA ILE A 46 14.58 1.26 6.23
C ILE A 46 15.76 0.75 7.06
N PRO A 47 15.74 -0.53 7.50
CA PRO A 47 16.89 -1.13 8.17
C PRO A 47 18.17 -0.95 7.36
N GLU A 48 19.26 -0.58 8.03
CA GLU A 48 20.56 -0.30 7.39
C GLU A 48 21.07 -1.48 6.55
N LYS A 49 20.73 -2.72 6.92
CA LYS A 49 21.03 -3.93 6.12
C LYS A 49 20.46 -3.93 4.69
N TYR A 50 19.48 -3.08 4.41
CA TYR A 50 18.86 -2.93 3.09
C TYR A 50 19.27 -1.63 2.38
N LEU A 51 20.16 -0.84 2.97
CA LEU A 51 20.69 0.39 2.40
C LEU A 51 22.18 0.22 2.12
N ASP A 52 22.58 0.50 0.89
CA ASP A 52 23.97 0.48 0.45
C ASP A 52 24.30 1.70 -0.42
N GLU A 53 25.57 1.78 -0.85
CA GLU A 53 26.06 2.84 -1.72
C GLU A 53 25.45 2.82 -3.14
N ASN A 54 24.87 1.69 -3.55
CA ASN A 54 24.20 1.52 -4.84
C ASN A 54 22.70 1.87 -4.77
N THR A 55 22.19 2.18 -3.58
CA THR A 55 20.77 2.47 -3.36
C THR A 55 20.41 3.82 -3.97
N ILE A 56 19.47 3.81 -4.90
CA ILE A 56 19.06 5.02 -5.65
C ILE A 56 17.90 5.70 -4.95
N PHE A 57 18.08 6.97 -4.58
CA PHE A 57 17.03 7.81 -4.00
C PHE A 57 16.45 8.79 -5.01
N HIS A 58 15.19 8.61 -5.39
CA HIS A 58 14.44 9.57 -6.19
C HIS A 58 13.57 10.45 -5.28
N LEU A 59 14.10 11.59 -4.85
CA LEU A 59 13.38 12.55 -4.00
C LEU A 59 12.81 13.68 -4.86
N ASN A 60 11.49 13.76 -4.95
CA ASN A 60 10.76 14.73 -5.78
C ASN A 60 11.37 14.90 -7.18
N PRO A 61 11.49 13.82 -7.98
CA PRO A 61 12.19 13.84 -9.26
C PRO A 61 11.61 14.81 -10.28
N PHE A 62 10.34 15.21 -10.11
CA PHE A 62 9.62 16.16 -10.96
C PHE A 62 9.68 17.62 -10.45
N GLY A 63 10.48 17.90 -9.42
CA GLY A 63 10.62 19.23 -8.84
C GLY A 63 9.58 19.52 -7.75
N ARG A 64 9.09 20.76 -7.69
CA ARG A 64 8.24 21.23 -6.59
C ARG A 64 6.82 20.68 -6.68
N PHE A 65 6.36 20.05 -5.60
CA PHE A 65 5.01 19.55 -5.43
C PHE A 65 4.19 20.50 -4.53
N VAL A 66 3.68 21.59 -5.11
CA VAL A 66 2.97 22.67 -4.38
C VAL A 66 1.45 22.50 -4.42
N ILE A 67 0.91 22.01 -5.54
CA ILE A 67 -0.52 21.76 -5.71
C ILE A 67 -0.73 20.25 -5.64
N GLY A 68 -1.55 19.80 -4.70
CA GLY A 68 -1.86 18.38 -4.48
C GLY A 68 -3.29 18.21 -3.97
N GLY A 69 -3.67 16.96 -3.67
CA GLY A 69 -5.03 16.63 -3.23
C GLY A 69 -6.06 16.78 -4.36
N PRO A 70 -7.36 16.93 -4.02
CA PRO A 70 -8.44 16.99 -5.01
C PRO A 70 -8.32 18.12 -6.05
N GLN A 71 -7.55 19.16 -5.73
CA GLN A 71 -7.27 20.27 -6.65
C GLN A 71 -6.34 19.86 -7.79
N GLY A 72 -5.46 18.88 -7.56
CA GLY A 72 -4.50 18.39 -8.55
C GLY A 72 -4.91 17.11 -9.26
N ASP A 73 -5.72 16.26 -8.63
CA ASP A 73 -6.22 15.00 -9.20
C ASP A 73 -7.53 14.55 -8.52
N VAL A 74 -8.45 13.98 -9.30
CA VAL A 74 -9.78 13.57 -8.82
C VAL A 74 -9.68 12.19 -8.16
N GLY A 75 -10.05 12.10 -6.89
CA GLY A 75 -10.12 10.85 -6.15
C GLY A 75 -11.47 10.13 -6.30
N LEU A 76 -11.43 8.81 -6.56
CA LEU A 76 -12.60 7.92 -6.47
C LEU A 76 -12.31 6.79 -5.46
N ALA A 77 -13.35 6.38 -4.72
CA ALA A 77 -13.27 5.22 -3.83
C ALA A 77 -12.90 3.95 -4.61
N GLY A 78 -12.10 3.07 -3.99
CA GLY A 78 -11.71 1.80 -4.59
C GLY A 78 -10.67 1.88 -5.70
N ARG A 79 -9.96 3.00 -5.86
CA ARG A 79 -8.90 3.16 -6.86
C ARG A 79 -7.50 2.80 -6.36
N LYS A 80 -7.40 2.22 -5.15
CA LYS A 80 -6.13 1.86 -4.48
C LYS A 80 -6.10 0.41 -3.96
N ILE A 81 -6.95 -0.48 -4.50
CA ILE A 81 -7.14 -1.88 -4.02
C ILE A 81 -5.82 -2.67 -3.91
N ILE A 82 -4.88 -2.49 -4.84
CA ILE A 82 -3.58 -3.18 -4.79
C ILE A 82 -2.74 -2.70 -3.60
N ILE A 83 -2.82 -1.40 -3.28
CA ILE A 83 -2.15 -0.80 -2.13
C ILE A 83 -2.85 -1.25 -0.84
N ASP A 84 -4.18 -1.37 -0.86
CA ASP A 84 -4.98 -1.80 0.30
C ASP A 84 -4.82 -3.28 0.65
N THR A 85 -4.23 -4.09 -0.25
CA THR A 85 -4.03 -5.54 -0.05
C THR A 85 -2.58 -5.88 0.26
N TYR A 86 -1.81 -6.28 -0.76
CA TYR A 86 -0.46 -6.84 -0.61
C TYR A 86 0.57 -6.16 -1.52
N GLY A 87 0.26 -4.98 -2.05
CA GLY A 87 1.20 -4.20 -2.86
C GLY A 87 1.59 -4.87 -4.18
N GLY A 88 0.70 -5.68 -4.76
CA GLY A 88 0.92 -6.40 -6.02
C GLY A 88 1.38 -7.84 -5.85
N TRP A 89 1.66 -8.29 -4.62
CA TRP A 89 1.93 -9.68 -4.32
C TRP A 89 0.65 -10.52 -4.17
N GLY A 90 0.75 -11.82 -4.42
CA GLY A 90 -0.41 -12.70 -4.47
C GLY A 90 -1.28 -12.44 -5.71
N ALA A 91 -2.60 -12.33 -5.52
CA ALA A 91 -3.54 -12.09 -6.61
C ALA A 91 -4.64 -11.09 -6.17
N PRO A 92 -4.64 -9.85 -6.69
CA PRO A 92 -5.74 -8.91 -6.47
C PRO A 92 -6.87 -9.17 -7.46
N ARG A 93 -8.14 -9.20 -7.01
CA ARG A 93 -9.29 -9.44 -7.92
C ARG A 93 -10.40 -8.39 -7.88
N GLY A 94 -10.06 -7.19 -7.41
CA GLY A 94 -10.64 -5.95 -7.94
C GLY A 94 -11.94 -5.48 -7.27
N GLY A 95 -12.42 -6.13 -6.22
CA GLY A 95 -13.43 -5.52 -5.37
C GLY A 95 -12.81 -4.59 -4.33
N VAL A 96 -13.70 -3.74 -3.84
CA VAL A 96 -13.38 -2.56 -3.04
C VAL A 96 -13.81 -2.80 -1.61
N PHE A 97 -12.89 -2.60 -0.66
CA PHE A 97 -13.17 -2.72 0.77
C PHE A 97 -13.87 -1.50 1.35
N LEU A 98 -13.48 -0.30 0.91
CA LEU A 98 -14.04 0.94 1.42
C LEU A 98 -15.51 1.09 0.98
N SER A 99 -16.35 1.68 1.84
CA SER A 99 -17.79 1.96 1.63
C SER A 99 -18.76 0.77 1.67
N LYS A 100 -18.30 -0.39 2.15
CA LYS A 100 -19.13 -1.59 2.25
C LYS A 100 -19.28 -2.05 3.69
N ASP A 101 -20.46 -2.59 4.00
CA ASP A 101 -20.77 -3.18 5.30
C ASP A 101 -20.14 -4.60 5.41
N PRO A 102 -19.81 -5.09 6.61
CA PRO A 102 -19.06 -6.34 6.78
C PRO A 102 -19.84 -7.60 6.36
N THR A 103 -21.11 -7.48 5.96
CA THR A 103 -21.87 -8.62 5.41
C THR A 103 -21.60 -8.83 3.92
N LYS A 104 -20.94 -7.88 3.26
CA LYS A 104 -20.56 -7.97 1.85
C LYS A 104 -19.30 -8.80 1.68
N VAL A 105 -19.45 -9.87 0.90
CA VAL A 105 -18.34 -10.72 0.47
C VAL A 105 -17.85 -10.16 -0.86
N ASP A 106 -16.83 -9.31 -0.80
CA ASP A 106 -16.28 -8.67 -1.99
C ASP A 106 -14.95 -9.31 -2.42
N ILE A 107 -14.82 -9.46 -3.74
CA ILE A 107 -13.66 -9.94 -4.51
C ILE A 107 -12.45 -9.01 -4.33
#